data_AF-A0A813HZW0-F1
#
_entry.id   AF-A0A813HZW0-F1
#
_cell.length_a   1.000
_cell.length_b   1.000
_cell.length_c   1.000
_cell.angle_alpha   90.00
_cell.angle_beta   90.00
_cell.angle_gamma   90.00
#
_symmetry.space_group_name_H-M   'P 1'
#
loop_
_entity.id
_entity.type
_entity.pdbx_description
1 polymer ?
#
loop_
_entity_poly.entity_id
_entity_poly.type
_entity_poly.pdbx_seq_one_letter_code
_entity_poly.pdbx_strand_id
1 'polypeptide(L)'
;MTAHFDDDLVDDVTVGLQIQQFLDEWHFRVLHSGLASEWDRSQALIKAMEIFESCGMDISQEEKEGLADASEADMIEGLVQRMPMSLKRMLEHLLLQLQLVLSTATRVRNSLEEGSADEVAKIMEDGDTGISQQILKEVVIEAGREVGERLEIHHSWDSSMASRVARLATCAEDAEKAALELERVKAATETFRA
;
A
#
# COMPACT_ATOMS: atom_id res chain seq x y z
N MET A 1 -45.20 36.11 3.78
CA MET A 1 -43.96 36.29 4.54
C MET A 1 -43.58 34.93 5.10
N THR A 2 -43.07 34.08 4.22
CA THR A 2 -42.54 32.75 4.56
C THR A 2 -41.15 32.99 5.12
N ALA A 3 -40.97 32.74 6.43
CA ALA A 3 -39.67 32.69 7.03
C ALA A 3 -38.87 31.59 6.31
N HIS A 4 -37.96 32.01 5.44
CA HIS A 4 -36.85 31.18 5.00
C HIS A 4 -36.02 31.01 6.27
N PHE A 5 -36.23 29.91 6.99
CA PHE A 5 -35.25 29.46 7.95
C PHE A 5 -34.00 29.20 7.12
N ASP A 6 -32.95 29.99 7.36
CA ASP A 6 -31.61 29.71 6.87
C ASP A 6 -31.21 28.35 7.46
N ASP A 7 -31.43 27.29 6.68
CA ASP A 7 -30.94 25.93 6.91
C ASP A 7 -29.40 25.97 6.98
N ASP A 8 -28.88 25.80 8.18
CA ASP A 8 -27.55 25.28 8.50
C ASP A 8 -26.37 25.93 7.74
N LEU A 9 -25.98 27.13 8.21
CA LEU A 9 -24.63 27.64 8.03
C LEU A 9 -23.66 26.73 8.80
N VAL A 10 -23.08 25.76 8.11
CA VAL A 10 -21.93 25.00 8.63
C VAL A 10 -20.80 26.00 8.85
N ASP A 11 -20.39 26.15 10.10
CA ASP A 11 -19.38 27.11 10.51
C ASP A 11 -17.97 26.61 10.19
N ASP A 12 -17.18 27.45 9.52
CA ASP A 12 -15.83 27.13 9.07
C ASP A 12 -14.87 26.84 10.23
N VAL A 13 -15.10 27.44 11.42
CA VAL A 13 -14.32 27.12 12.61
C VAL A 13 -14.58 25.68 13.06
N THR A 14 -15.84 25.26 13.03
CA THR A 14 -16.24 23.88 13.36
C THR A 14 -15.64 22.87 12.36
N VAL A 15 -15.70 23.17 11.06
CA VAL A 15 -15.08 22.33 10.02
C VAL A 15 -13.56 22.27 10.19
N GLY A 16 -12.92 23.39 10.51
CA GLY A 16 -11.49 23.44 10.78
C GLY A 16 -11.07 22.54 11.93
N LEU A 17 -11.83 22.55 13.04
CA LEU A 17 -11.59 21.66 14.18
C LEU A 17 -11.76 20.18 13.81
N GLN A 18 -12.77 19.85 13.00
CA GLN A 18 -12.99 18.47 12.54
C GLN A 18 -11.83 17.98 11.65
N ILE A 19 -11.35 18.82 10.74
CA ILE A 19 -10.19 18.51 9.89
C ILE A 19 -8.94 18.33 10.76
N GLN A 20 -8.71 19.23 11.73
CA GLN A 20 -7.58 19.12 12.64
C GLN A 20 -7.58 17.79 13.39
N GLN A 21 -8.72 17.45 14.03
CA GLN A 21 -8.86 16.19 14.76
C GLN A 21 -8.63 14.97 13.86
N PHE A 22 -9.15 15.01 12.63
CA PHE A 22 -8.94 13.94 11.66
C PHE A 22 -7.46 13.78 11.31
N LEU A 23 -6.77 14.88 11.00
CA LEU A 23 -5.35 14.84 10.64
C LEU A 23 -4.48 14.37 11.79
N ASP A 24 -4.80 14.73 13.03
CA ASP A 24 -4.10 14.23 14.22
C ASP A 24 -4.26 12.72 14.38
N GLU A 25 -5.50 12.22 14.29
CA GLU A 25 -5.78 10.78 14.34
C GLU A 25 -5.12 10.03 13.17
N TRP A 26 -5.14 10.61 11.97
CA TRP A 26 -4.52 10.05 10.78
C TRP A 26 -3.01 9.91 10.96
N HIS A 27 -2.32 10.98 11.36
CA HIS A 27 -0.88 10.93 11.64
C HIS A 27 -0.56 9.91 12.71
N PHE A 28 -1.30 9.90 13.82
CA PHE A 28 -1.10 8.92 14.88
C PHE A 28 -1.21 7.49 14.33
N ARG A 29 -2.22 7.19 13.52
CA ARG A 29 -2.40 5.85 12.94
C ARG A 29 -1.34 5.51 11.91
N VAL A 30 -0.92 6.44 11.06
CA VAL A 30 0.19 6.23 10.11
C VAL A 30 1.44 5.85 10.89
N LEU A 31 1.78 6.61 11.95
CA LEU A 31 2.94 6.34 12.81
C LEU A 31 2.92 4.96 13.48
N HIS A 32 1.73 4.44 13.80
CA HIS A 32 1.55 3.13 14.45
C HIS A 32 1.25 2.01 13.46
N SER A 33 1.09 2.32 12.18
CA SER A 33 1.04 1.35 11.09
C SER A 33 2.45 1.15 10.55
N GLY A 34 2.80 -0.04 10.07
CA GLY A 34 4.12 -0.27 9.45
C GLY A 34 4.50 0.71 8.32
N LEU A 35 3.53 1.49 7.82
CA LEU A 35 3.71 2.61 6.88
C LEU A 35 4.59 3.74 7.42
N ALA A 36 4.76 3.88 8.74
CA ALA A 36 5.67 4.87 9.33
C ALA A 36 7.13 4.71 8.88
N SER A 37 7.50 3.52 8.39
CA SER A 37 8.83 3.24 7.84
C SER A 37 9.03 3.79 6.43
N GLU A 38 7.93 4.07 5.71
CA GLU A 38 7.94 4.50 4.31
C GLU A 38 7.41 5.92 4.13
N TRP A 39 6.50 6.37 4.99
CA TRP A 39 5.83 7.66 4.86
C TRP A 39 6.38 8.69 5.84
N ASP A 40 6.83 9.83 5.32
CA ASP A 40 7.08 11.03 6.12
C ASP A 40 5.78 11.82 6.37
N ARG A 41 5.88 12.88 7.17
CA ARG A 41 4.72 13.73 7.51
C ARG A 41 4.05 14.32 6.27
N SER A 42 4.84 14.76 5.30
CA SER A 42 4.32 15.40 4.08
C SER A 42 3.54 14.39 3.24
N GLN A 43 4.09 13.19 3.07
CA GLN A 43 3.40 12.10 2.38
C GLN A 43 2.11 11.71 3.08
N ALA A 44 2.09 11.60 4.41
CA ALA A 44 0.86 11.32 5.16
C ALA A 44 -0.23 12.38 4.93
N LEU A 45 0.16 13.66 4.91
CA LEU A 45 -0.75 14.78 4.63
C LEU A 45 -1.27 14.77 3.19
N ILE A 46 -0.40 14.53 2.21
CA ILE A 46 -0.79 14.42 0.79
C ILE A 46 -1.82 13.30 0.61
N LYS A 47 -1.61 12.15 1.27
CA LYS A 47 -2.57 11.03 1.23
C LYS A 47 -3.90 11.35 1.89
N ALA A 48 -3.91 12.10 2.99
CA ALA A 48 -5.15 12.61 3.56
C ALA A 48 -5.88 13.56 2.59
N MET A 49 -5.15 14.42 1.86
CA MET A 49 -5.74 15.32 0.86
C MET A 49 -6.25 14.60 -0.39
N GLU A 50 -5.64 13.49 -0.81
CA GLU A 50 -6.17 12.61 -1.87
C GLU A 50 -7.54 12.02 -1.48
N ILE A 51 -7.76 11.72 -0.19
CA ILE A 51 -9.08 11.28 0.28
C ILE A 51 -10.09 12.41 0.12
N PHE A 52 -9.76 13.64 0.54
CA PHE A 52 -10.66 14.78 0.34
C PHE A 52 -10.93 15.08 -1.14
N GLU A 53 -9.92 14.93 -2.00
CA GLU A 53 -10.08 15.05 -3.46
C GLU A 53 -11.06 14.02 -4.01
N SER A 54 -10.92 12.75 -3.60
CA SER A 54 -11.85 11.68 -4.00
C SER A 54 -13.30 11.93 -3.55
N CYS A 55 -13.48 12.80 -2.54
CA CYS A 55 -14.78 13.21 -2.01
C CYS A 55 -15.32 14.49 -2.65
N GLY A 56 -14.67 14.99 -3.69
CA GLY A 56 -15.12 16.14 -4.48
C GLY A 56 -14.46 17.47 -4.13
N MET A 57 -13.37 17.48 -3.36
CA MET A 57 -12.51 18.66 -3.23
C MET A 57 -11.65 18.82 -4.48
N ASP A 58 -11.60 20.01 -5.07
CA ASP A 58 -10.72 20.28 -6.22
C ASP A 58 -9.39 20.81 -5.70
N ILE A 59 -8.35 19.97 -5.75
CA ILE A 59 -7.01 20.29 -5.27
C ILE A 59 -5.97 19.63 -6.16
N SER A 60 -5.18 20.43 -6.85
CA SER A 60 -4.11 19.92 -7.72
C SER A 60 -2.94 19.35 -6.92
N GLN A 61 -2.12 18.51 -7.55
CA GLN A 61 -0.94 17.93 -6.90
C GLN A 61 0.04 18.99 -6.36
N GLU A 62 0.26 20.07 -7.12
CA GLU A 62 1.12 21.19 -6.71
C GLU A 62 0.56 21.91 -5.47
N GLU A 63 -0.77 22.06 -5.38
CA GLU A 63 -1.40 22.66 -4.20
C GLU A 63 -1.32 21.75 -2.97
N LYS A 64 -1.42 20.43 -3.13
CA LYS A 64 -1.24 19.48 -2.02
C LYS A 64 0.17 19.60 -1.45
N GLU A 65 1.18 19.67 -2.29
CA GLU A 65 2.57 19.83 -1.87
C GLU A 65 2.77 21.17 -1.15
N GLY A 66 2.24 22.27 -1.71
CA GLY A 66 2.30 23.58 -1.07
C GLY A 66 1.58 23.65 0.28
N LEU A 67 0.44 22.96 0.43
CA LEU A 67 -0.30 22.90 1.70
C LEU A 67 0.38 21.99 2.73
N ALA A 68 1.04 20.90 2.30
CA ALA A 68 1.78 20.00 3.18
C ALA A 68 3.02 20.66 3.78
N ASP A 69 3.63 21.61 3.07
CA ASP A 69 4.78 22.40 3.53
C ASP A 69 4.37 23.64 4.36
N ALA A 70 3.09 24.00 4.37
CA ALA A 70 2.57 25.13 5.11
C ALA A 70 2.50 24.87 6.63
N SER A 71 2.30 25.93 7.42
CA SER A 71 2.00 25.76 8.84
C SER A 71 0.65 25.06 9.01
N GLU A 72 0.47 24.30 10.09
CA GLU A 72 -0.76 23.53 10.31
C GLU A 72 -2.02 24.40 10.30
N ALA A 73 -1.93 25.59 10.89
CA ALA A 73 -3.03 26.56 10.89
C ALA A 73 -3.38 27.04 9.48
N ASP A 74 -2.37 27.39 8.68
CA ASP A 74 -2.55 27.85 7.30
C ASP A 74 -3.05 26.72 6.39
N MET A 75 -2.58 25.49 6.63
CA MET A 75 -3.02 24.30 5.92
C MET A 75 -4.50 24.01 6.19
N ILE A 76 -4.93 24.01 7.45
CA ILE A 76 -6.32 23.76 7.83
C ILE A 76 -7.22 24.85 7.24
N GLU A 77 -6.85 26.13 7.38
CA GLU A 77 -7.60 27.23 6.76
C GLU A 77 -7.70 27.06 5.24
N GLY A 78 -6.58 26.73 4.59
CA GLY A 78 -6.52 26.48 3.15
C GLY A 78 -7.40 25.32 2.68
N LEU A 79 -7.55 24.27 3.49
CA LEU A 79 -8.44 23.13 3.23
C LEU A 79 -9.91 23.52 3.41
N VAL A 80 -10.25 24.21 4.50
CA VAL A 80 -11.64 24.66 4.76
C VAL A 80 -12.14 25.60 3.66
N GLN A 81 -11.28 26.51 3.18
CA GLN A 81 -11.64 27.44 2.11
C GLN A 81 -11.90 26.75 0.76
N ARG A 82 -11.18 25.66 0.48
CA ARG A 82 -11.34 24.87 -0.76
C ARG A 82 -12.47 23.85 -0.68
N MET A 83 -12.91 23.50 0.52
CA MET A 83 -13.94 22.49 0.70
C MET A 83 -15.31 23.00 0.18
N PRO A 84 -15.94 22.30 -0.78
CA PRO A 84 -17.26 22.69 -1.26
C PRO A 84 -18.29 22.52 -0.14
N MET A 85 -19.33 23.36 -0.15
CA MET A 85 -20.35 23.36 0.91
C MET A 85 -21.06 22.00 1.07
N SER A 86 -21.20 21.24 -0.03
CA SER A 86 -21.70 19.87 -0.01
C SER A 86 -20.82 18.92 0.79
N LEU A 87 -19.49 19.06 0.69
CA LEU A 87 -18.54 18.26 1.45
C LEU A 87 -18.50 18.72 2.91
N LYS A 88 -18.53 20.03 3.19
CA LYS A 88 -18.61 20.56 4.58
C LYS A 88 -19.80 19.96 5.34
N ARG A 89 -20.97 19.87 4.70
CA ARG A 89 -22.18 19.29 5.29
C ARG A 89 -22.09 17.78 5.54
N MET A 90 -21.32 17.07 4.71
CA MET A 90 -21.17 15.61 4.81
C MET A 90 -19.91 15.20 5.57
N LEU A 91 -19.05 16.15 5.93
CA LEU A 91 -17.71 15.89 6.45
C LEU A 91 -17.77 15.01 7.69
N GLU A 92 -18.64 15.33 8.66
CA GLU A 92 -18.78 14.53 9.87
C GLU A 92 -19.15 13.07 9.57
N HIS A 93 -20.12 12.85 8.67
CA HIS A 93 -20.49 11.51 8.24
C HIS A 93 -19.34 10.81 7.52
N LEU A 94 -18.61 11.51 6.65
CA LEU A 94 -17.46 10.97 5.94
C LEU A 94 -16.36 10.53 6.90
N LEU A 95 -15.99 11.39 7.84
CA LEU A 95 -14.95 11.12 8.84
C LEU A 95 -15.32 9.91 9.71
N LEU A 96 -16.59 9.81 10.13
CA LEU A 96 -17.09 8.64 10.88
C LEU A 96 -16.99 7.35 10.06
N GLN A 97 -17.38 7.38 8.78
CA GLN A 97 -17.28 6.20 7.91
C GLN A 97 -15.82 5.78 7.71
N LEU A 98 -14.93 6.73 7.47
CA LEU A 98 -13.50 6.46 7.33
C LEU A 98 -12.90 5.89 8.62
N GLN A 99 -13.34 6.38 9.77
CA GLN A 99 -12.92 5.88 11.08
C GLN A 99 -13.32 4.41 11.27
N LEU A 100 -14.53 4.01 10.84
CA LEU A 100 -15.01 2.63 10.87
C LEU A 100 -14.22 1.72 9.93
N VAL A 101 -13.93 2.17 8.71
CA VAL A 101 -13.10 1.44 7.74
C VAL A 101 -11.71 1.20 8.33
N LEU A 102 -11.07 2.25 8.81
CA LEU A 102 -9.72 2.18 9.32
C LEU A 102 -9.61 1.35 10.60
N SER A 103 -10.62 1.43 11.49
CA SER A 103 -10.72 0.57 12.68
C SER A 103 -10.83 -0.90 12.29
N THR A 104 -11.75 -1.23 11.37
CA THR A 104 -11.97 -2.61 10.90
C THR A 104 -10.71 -3.16 10.23
N ALA A 105 -10.09 -2.39 9.32
CA ALA A 105 -8.86 -2.79 8.64
C ALA A 105 -7.70 -3.01 9.62
N THR A 106 -7.53 -2.14 10.62
CA THR A 106 -6.48 -2.28 11.64
C THR A 106 -6.70 -3.52 12.51
N ARG A 107 -7.94 -3.79 12.92
CA ARG A 107 -8.27 -5.00 13.69
C ARG A 107 -7.99 -6.28 12.89
N VAL A 108 -8.41 -6.32 11.62
CA VAL A 108 -8.11 -7.45 10.73
C VAL A 108 -6.61 -7.66 10.61
N ARG A 109 -5.84 -6.58 10.36
CA ARG A 109 -4.38 -6.67 10.25
C ARG A 109 -3.74 -7.26 11.51
N ASN A 110 -4.09 -6.74 12.69
CA ASN A 110 -3.52 -7.22 13.94
C ASN A 110 -3.86 -8.70 14.17
N SER A 111 -5.09 -9.13 13.89
CA SER A 111 -5.47 -10.55 14.01
C SER A 111 -4.78 -11.45 13.00
N LEU A 112 -4.47 -10.95 11.79
CA LEU A 112 -3.65 -11.66 10.81
C LEU A 112 -2.19 -11.79 11.28
N GLU A 113 -1.61 -10.74 11.86
CA GLU A 113 -0.25 -10.77 12.42
C GLU A 113 -0.13 -11.76 13.59
N GLU A 114 -1.19 -11.90 14.39
CA GLU A 114 -1.30 -12.88 15.46
C GLU A 114 -1.57 -14.32 14.96
N GLY A 115 -1.89 -14.49 13.66
CA GLY A 115 -2.17 -15.78 13.05
C GLY A 115 -3.54 -16.38 13.42
N SER A 116 -4.48 -15.57 13.90
CA SER A 116 -5.80 -16.02 14.36
C SER A 116 -6.86 -15.88 13.28
N ALA A 117 -7.03 -16.91 12.45
CA ALA A 117 -8.03 -16.92 11.37
C ALA A 117 -9.48 -16.84 11.91
N ASP A 118 -9.76 -17.45 13.06
CA ASP A 118 -11.08 -17.42 13.69
C ASP A 118 -11.46 -16.00 14.14
N GLU A 119 -10.50 -15.23 14.66
CA GLU A 119 -10.75 -13.84 15.07
C GLU A 119 -10.94 -12.94 13.85
N VAL A 120 -10.21 -13.18 12.76
CA VAL A 120 -10.45 -12.46 11.48
C VAL A 120 -11.87 -12.70 10.98
N ALA A 121 -12.33 -13.96 10.96
CA ALA A 121 -13.69 -14.30 10.54
C ALA A 121 -14.73 -13.58 11.41
N LYS A 122 -14.53 -13.60 12.73
CA LYS A 122 -15.40 -12.91 13.68
C LYS A 122 -15.41 -11.39 13.48
N ILE A 123 -14.26 -10.75 13.26
CA ILE A 123 -14.18 -9.30 12.97
C ILE A 123 -14.94 -8.97 11.68
N MET A 124 -14.87 -9.84 10.67
CA MET A 124 -15.57 -9.65 9.40
C MET A 124 -17.09 -9.86 9.53
N GLU A 125 -17.54 -10.77 10.39
CA GLU A 125 -18.96 -11.01 10.70
C GLU A 125 -19.57 -9.91 11.58
N ASP A 126 -18.84 -9.46 12.61
CA ASP A 126 -19.28 -8.42 13.55
C ASP A 126 -19.14 -6.99 12.98
N GLY A 127 -18.35 -6.83 11.90
CA GLY A 127 -18.11 -5.54 11.25
C GLY A 127 -19.30 -5.05 10.42
N ASP A 128 -19.26 -3.78 10.01
CA ASP A 128 -20.21 -3.27 9.01
C ASP A 128 -20.07 -4.07 7.72
N THR A 129 -21.18 -4.68 7.27
CA THR A 129 -21.16 -5.60 6.12
C THR A 129 -20.67 -4.93 4.84
N GLY A 130 -20.94 -3.63 4.66
CA GLY A 130 -20.45 -2.88 3.49
C GLY A 130 -18.93 -2.72 3.55
N ILE A 131 -18.40 -2.32 4.70
CA ILE A 131 -16.97 -2.11 4.94
C ILE A 131 -16.20 -3.43 4.84
N SER A 132 -16.66 -4.49 5.52
CA SER A 132 -16.02 -5.82 5.48
C SER A 132 -15.93 -6.35 4.04
N GLN A 133 -16.97 -6.16 3.23
CA GLN A 133 -16.98 -6.57 1.83
C GLN A 133 -16.03 -5.74 0.96
N GLN A 134 -15.88 -4.44 1.22
CA GLN A 134 -14.91 -3.60 0.52
C GLN A 134 -13.47 -4.01 0.86
N ILE A 135 -13.18 -4.21 2.15
CA ILE A 135 -11.86 -4.70 2.60
C ILE A 135 -11.55 -6.04 1.92
N LEU A 136 -12.48 -6.99 1.92
CA LEU A 136 -12.27 -8.29 1.29
C LEU A 136 -11.98 -8.19 -0.22
N LYS A 137 -12.69 -7.31 -0.94
CA LYS A 137 -12.45 -7.07 -2.37
C LYS A 137 -11.03 -6.55 -2.61
N GLU A 138 -10.60 -5.56 -1.82
CA GLU A 138 -9.26 -4.99 -1.97
C GLU A 138 -8.17 -6.02 -1.65
N VAL A 139 -8.36 -6.82 -0.59
CA VAL A 139 -7.45 -7.91 -0.23
C VAL A 139 -7.32 -8.94 -1.36
N VAL A 140 -8.43 -9.28 -2.03
CA VAL A 140 -8.40 -10.21 -3.17
C VAL A 140 -7.65 -9.61 -4.37
N ILE A 141 -7.85 -8.31 -4.64
CA ILE A 141 -7.14 -7.59 -5.70
C ILE A 141 -5.63 -7.58 -5.41
N GLU A 142 -5.24 -7.22 -4.19
CA GLU A 142 -3.83 -7.16 -3.78
C GLU A 142 -3.17 -8.54 -3.82
N ALA A 143 -3.84 -9.56 -3.30
CA ALA A 143 -3.35 -10.94 -3.38
C ALA A 143 -3.16 -11.39 -4.84
N GLY A 144 -4.05 -10.97 -5.75
CA GLY A 144 -3.91 -11.21 -7.18
C GLY A 144 -2.67 -10.53 -7.77
N ARG A 145 -2.41 -9.27 -7.39
CA ARG A 145 -1.21 -8.53 -7.80
C ARG A 145 0.06 -9.21 -7.31
N GLU A 146 0.14 -9.55 -6.03
CA GLU A 146 1.30 -10.23 -5.45
C GLU A 146 1.60 -11.57 -6.15
N VAL A 147 0.55 -12.36 -6.44
CA VAL A 147 0.71 -13.63 -7.18
C VAL A 147 1.26 -13.36 -8.58
N GLY A 148 0.79 -12.32 -9.25
CA GLY A 148 1.31 -11.89 -10.55
C GLY A 148 2.81 -11.56 -10.49
N GLU A 149 3.21 -10.71 -9.56
CA GLU A 149 4.61 -10.33 -9.35
C GLU A 149 5.51 -11.55 -9.05
N ARG A 150 5.03 -12.46 -8.18
CA ARG A 150 5.76 -13.70 -7.88
C ARG A 150 5.91 -14.61 -9.10
N LEU A 151 4.88 -14.69 -9.95
CA LEU A 151 4.95 -15.46 -11.20
C LEU A 151 5.95 -14.86 -12.18
N GLU A 152 6.02 -13.54 -12.30
CA GLU A 152 7.03 -12.87 -13.15
C GLU A 152 8.45 -13.14 -12.66
N ILE A 153 8.69 -13.03 -11.35
CA ILE A 153 9.98 -13.37 -10.74
C ILE A 153 10.31 -14.84 -10.99
N HIS A 154 9.34 -15.74 -10.81
CA HIS A 154 9.52 -17.17 -11.05
C HIS A 154 9.89 -17.44 -12.52
N HIS A 155 9.20 -16.83 -13.48
CA HIS A 155 9.51 -16.98 -14.91
C HIS A 155 10.92 -16.47 -15.26
N SER A 156 11.31 -15.32 -14.70
CA SER A 156 12.65 -14.77 -14.87
C SER A 156 13.71 -15.71 -14.29
N TRP A 157 13.46 -16.24 -13.09
CA TRP A 157 14.33 -17.20 -12.44
C TRP A 157 14.46 -18.51 -13.22
N ASP A 158 13.35 -19.06 -13.72
CA ASP A 158 13.33 -20.31 -14.49
C ASP A 158 14.13 -20.18 -15.79
N SER A 159 13.93 -19.09 -16.54
CA SER A 159 14.70 -18.79 -17.75
C SER A 159 16.21 -18.65 -17.46
N SER A 160 16.56 -17.92 -16.41
CA SER A 160 17.95 -17.74 -15.98
C SER A 160 18.58 -19.06 -15.53
N MET A 161 17.84 -19.87 -14.78
CA MET A 161 18.31 -21.16 -14.28
C MET A 161 18.48 -22.16 -15.42
N ALA A 162 17.54 -22.21 -16.38
CA ALA A 162 17.66 -23.06 -17.58
C ALA A 162 18.95 -22.76 -18.36
N SER A 163 19.25 -21.48 -18.57
CA SER A 163 20.52 -21.06 -19.22
C SER A 163 21.76 -21.48 -18.43
N ARG A 164 21.72 -21.35 -17.09
CA ARG A 164 22.83 -21.78 -16.22
C ARG A 164 23.03 -23.29 -16.24
N VAL A 165 21.95 -24.07 -16.17
CA VAL A 165 21.99 -25.53 -16.23
C VAL A 165 22.54 -26.00 -17.57
N ALA A 166 22.09 -25.40 -18.69
CA ALA A 166 22.61 -25.73 -20.01
C ALA A 166 24.13 -25.51 -20.10
N ARG A 167 24.62 -24.36 -19.60
CA ARG A 167 26.05 -24.06 -19.56
C ARG A 167 26.84 -25.05 -18.69
N LEU A 168 26.33 -25.39 -17.51
CA LEU A 168 26.97 -26.35 -16.62
C LEU A 168 27.02 -27.75 -17.24
N ALA A 169 25.97 -28.16 -17.94
CA ALA A 169 25.95 -29.43 -18.67
C ALA A 169 27.04 -29.46 -19.76
N THR A 170 27.17 -28.40 -20.56
CA THR A 170 28.24 -28.30 -21.57
C THR A 170 29.63 -28.35 -20.93
N CYS A 171 29.86 -27.59 -19.84
CA CYS A 171 31.15 -27.61 -19.14
C CYS A 171 31.47 -29.00 -18.56
N ALA A 172 30.47 -29.74 -18.08
CA ALA A 172 30.65 -31.09 -17.55
C ALA A 172 31.05 -32.07 -18.67
N GLU A 173 30.39 -32.01 -19.83
CA GLU A 173 30.75 -32.81 -21.00
C GLU A 173 32.18 -32.51 -21.50
N ASP A 174 32.57 -31.24 -21.54
CA ASP A 174 33.91 -30.85 -21.99
C ASP A 174 34.99 -31.27 -20.99
N ALA A 175 34.71 -31.21 -19.69
CA ALA A 175 35.61 -31.72 -18.65
C ALA A 175 35.80 -33.24 -18.75
N GLU A 176 34.74 -33.99 -19.05
CA GLU A 176 34.81 -35.44 -19.27
C GLU A 176 35.66 -35.78 -20.50
N LYS A 177 35.45 -35.08 -21.62
CA LYS A 177 36.28 -35.25 -22.82
C LYS A 177 37.75 -34.96 -22.56
N ALA A 178 38.05 -33.86 -21.87
CA ALA A 178 39.43 -33.49 -21.53
C ALA A 178 40.09 -34.54 -20.61
N ALA A 179 39.33 -35.14 -19.68
CA ALA A 179 39.83 -36.21 -18.82
C ALA A 179 40.20 -37.46 -19.64
N LEU A 180 39.35 -37.86 -20.58
CA LEU A 180 39.60 -38.99 -21.50
C LEU A 180 40.82 -38.75 -22.39
N GLU A 181 40.95 -37.54 -22.96
CA GLU A 181 42.10 -37.16 -23.79
C GLU A 181 43.40 -37.20 -22.97
N LEU A 182 43.37 -36.68 -21.74
CA LEU A 182 44.53 -36.72 -20.85
C LEU A 182 44.97 -38.16 -20.52
N GLU A 183 44.02 -39.05 -20.24
CA GLU A 183 44.30 -40.47 -19.99
C GLU A 183 44.95 -41.13 -21.22
N ARG A 184 44.42 -40.87 -22.41
CA ARG A 184 44.98 -41.36 -23.67
C ARG A 184 46.40 -40.85 -23.92
N VAL A 185 46.65 -39.56 -23.69
CA VAL A 185 47.99 -38.97 -23.85
C VAL A 185 48.97 -39.56 -22.85
N LYS A 186 48.56 -39.72 -21.58
CA LYS A 186 49.39 -40.37 -20.55
C LYS A 186 49.80 -41.79 -20.97
N ALA A 187 48.85 -42.61 -21.39
CA ALA A 187 49.13 -43.97 -21.87
C ALA A 187 50.10 -43.99 -23.07
N ALA A 188 49.94 -43.06 -24.03
CA ALA A 188 50.85 -42.94 -25.16
C ALA A 188 52.27 -42.53 -24.73
N THR A 189 52.41 -41.61 -23.78
CA THR A 189 53.73 -41.21 -23.24
C THR A 189 54.40 -42.29 -22.42
N GLU A 190 53.65 -43.10 -21.68
CA GLU A 190 54.19 -44.26 -20.96
C GLU A 190 54.73 -45.32 -21.93
N THR A 191 54.01 -45.54 -23.03
CA THR A 191 54.45 -46.46 -24.10
C THR A 191 55.72 -45.97 -24.80
N PHE A 192 55.91 -44.65 -24.95
CA PHE A 192 57.11 -44.06 -25.55
C PHE A 192 58.33 -44.06 -24.62
N ARG A 193 58.14 -44.27 -23.31
CA ARG A 193 59.18 -44.23 -22.28
C ARG A 193 59.70 -45.63 -21.92
N ALA A 194 59.01 -46.69 -22.33
CA ALA A 194 59.42 -48.09 -22.24
C ALA A 194 60.24 -48.50 -23.48
#